data_AF-A0A533S2C9-F1
#
_entry.id   AF-A0A533S2C9-F1
#
_cell.length_a   1.000
_cell.length_b   1.000
_cell.length_c   1.000
_cell.angle_alpha   90.00
_cell.angle_beta   90.00
_cell.angle_gamma   90.00
#
_symmetry.space_group_name_H-M   'P 1'
#
loop_
_entity.id
_entity.type
_entity.pdbx_description
1 polymer ?
#
loop_
_entity_poly.entity_id
_entity_poly.type
_entity_poly.pdbx_seq_one_letter_code
_entity_poly.pdbx_strand_id
1 'polypeptide(L)'
;MSTEPWTAKHKPLSTREVVGNGSSVRRVHEWLRGWVGHGKALLLHGPPGVGKTASVEAAANELGYGILELNASDIRTEERITE
;
A
#
# COMPACT_ATOMS: atom_id res chain seq x y z
N MET A 1 -26.04 5.17 -11.58
CA MET A 1 -25.50 4.12 -10.68
C MET A 1 -23.99 4.19 -10.77
N SER A 2 -23.27 4.19 -9.65
CA SER A 2 -21.80 4.19 -9.70
C SER A 2 -21.32 2.93 -10.44
N THR A 3 -20.46 3.11 -11.43
CA THR A 3 -19.88 2.05 -12.28
C THR A 3 -18.63 1.43 -11.66
N GLU A 4 -18.25 1.85 -10.45
CA GLU A 4 -17.03 1.42 -9.80
C GLU A 4 -17.20 0.05 -9.11
N PRO A 5 -16.20 -0.86 -9.20
CA PRO A 5 -16.20 -2.11 -8.44
C PRO A 5 -16.33 -1.87 -6.93
N TRP A 6 -17.08 -2.74 -6.25
CA TRP A 6 -17.30 -2.65 -4.80
C TRP A 6 -15.99 -2.57 -4.00
N THR A 7 -14.97 -3.30 -4.44
CA THR A 7 -13.65 -3.36 -3.82
C THR A 7 -12.88 -2.05 -3.90
N ALA A 8 -13.10 -1.25 -4.95
CA ALA A 8 -12.52 0.08 -5.08
C ALA A 8 -13.34 1.10 -4.29
N LYS A 9 -14.68 1.03 -4.41
CA LYS A 9 -15.60 1.91 -3.68
C LYS A 9 -15.44 1.85 -2.16
N HIS A 10 -15.15 0.67 -1.62
CA HIS A 10 -14.99 0.43 -0.17
C HIS A 10 -13.54 0.14 0.22
N LYS A 11 -12.58 0.62 -0.57
CA LYS A 11 -11.17 0.49 -0.26
C LYS A 11 -10.85 1.31 1.01
N PRO A 12 -10.11 0.75 1.99
CA PRO A 12 -9.74 1.48 3.21
C PRO A 12 -8.98 2.76 2.90
N LEU A 13 -9.40 3.88 3.50
CA LEU A 13 -8.72 5.17 3.35
C LEU A 13 -7.77 5.47 4.52
N SER A 14 -8.02 4.87 5.68
CA SER A 14 -7.18 4.92 6.88
C SER A 14 -6.82 3.51 7.34
N THR A 15 -5.67 3.40 8.04
CA THR A 15 -5.24 2.16 8.69
C THR A 15 -6.28 1.58 9.65
N ARG A 16 -7.18 2.40 10.19
CA ARG A 16 -8.28 2.00 11.08
C ARG A 16 -9.40 1.24 10.37
N GLU A 17 -9.57 1.46 9.07
CA GLU A 17 -10.58 0.78 8.24
C GLU A 17 -10.09 -0.57 7.72
N VAL A 18 -8.80 -0.87 7.88
CA VAL A 18 -8.24 -2.17 7.51
C VAL A 18 -8.68 -3.23 8.53
N VAL A 19 -9.52 -4.15 8.08
CA VAL A 19 -10.03 -5.24 8.92
C VAL A 19 -9.01 -6.39 8.95
N GLY A 20 -8.61 -6.80 10.17
CA GLY A 20 -7.65 -7.88 10.40
C GLY A 20 -6.19 -7.44 10.35
N ASN A 21 -5.27 -8.35 10.71
CA ASN A 21 -3.81 -8.11 10.68
C ASN A 21 -3.33 -6.85 11.45
N GLY A 22 -4.02 -6.42 12.51
CA GLY A 22 -3.79 -5.11 13.14
C GLY A 22 -2.36 -4.85 13.61
N SER A 23 -1.62 -5.89 14.05
CA SER A 23 -0.20 -5.77 14.39
C SER A 23 0.67 -5.47 13.16
N SER A 24 0.40 -6.12 12.02
CA SER A 24 1.11 -5.90 10.76
C SER A 24 0.76 -4.53 10.17
N VAL A 25 -0.52 -4.14 10.19
CA VAL A 25 -0.96 -2.81 9.73
C VAL A 25 -0.27 -1.71 10.53
N ARG A 26 -0.24 -1.85 11.86
CA ARG A 26 0.49 -0.91 12.73
C ARG A 26 1.98 -0.86 12.39
N ARG A 27 2.61 -2.00 12.12
CA ARG A 27 4.03 -2.05 11.76
C ARG A 27 4.31 -1.32 10.44
N VAL A 28 3.44 -1.45 9.44
CA VAL A 28 3.55 -0.70 8.17
C VAL A 28 3.45 0.80 8.43
N HIS A 29 2.46 1.22 9.22
CA HIS A 29 2.25 2.62 9.56
C HIS A 29 3.46 3.23 10.29
N GLU A 30 3.92 2.59 11.38
CA GLU A 30 5.09 3.08 12.13
C GLU A 30 6.37 3.08 11.29
N TRP A 31 6.54 2.07 10.43
CA TRP A 31 7.68 2.02 9.52
C TRP A 31 7.66 3.16 8.50
N LEU A 32 6.51 3.44 7.87
CA LEU A 32 6.35 4.55 6.92
C LEU A 32 6.57 5.90 7.62
N ARG A 33 5.96 6.09 8.80
CA ARG A 33 6.09 7.31 9.60
C ARG A 33 7.54 7.63 9.94
N GLY A 34 8.34 6.60 10.23
CA GLY A 34 9.76 6.73 10.55
C GLY A 34 10.69 6.60 9.35
N TRP A 35 10.20 6.52 8.11
CA TRP A 35 11.05 6.13 6.97
C TRP A 35 12.04 7.22 6.53
N VAL A 36 11.74 8.49 6.77
CA VAL A 36 12.57 9.63 6.37
C VAL A 36 13.98 9.49 6.95
N GLY A 37 14.96 9.22 6.08
CA GLY A 37 16.39 9.10 6.44
C GLY A 37 16.91 7.67 6.64
N HIS A 38 16.07 6.63 6.52
CA HIS A 38 16.49 5.25 6.83
C HIS A 38 16.84 4.39 5.61
N GLY A 39 16.36 4.70 4.40
CA GLY A 39 16.72 4.02 3.14
C GLY A 39 16.46 2.51 3.10
N LYS A 40 15.75 1.95 4.09
CA LYS A 40 15.43 0.53 4.18
C LYS A 40 14.13 0.24 3.43
N ALA A 41 13.94 -1.02 3.06
CA ALA A 41 12.71 -1.54 2.46
C ALA A 41 11.92 -2.38 3.46
N LEU A 42 10.60 -2.48 3.26
CA LEU A 42 9.70 -3.36 4.01
C LEU A 42 9.09 -4.38 3.05
N LEU A 43 9.22 -5.67 3.38
CA LEU A 43 8.60 -6.76 2.61
C LEU A 43 7.32 -7.22 3.30
N LEU A 44 6.19 -7.12 2.60
CA LEU A 44 4.90 -7.65 3.05
C LEU A 44 4.63 -8.97 2.33
N HIS A 45 4.48 -10.06 3.09
CA HIS A 45 4.14 -11.39 2.56
C HIS A 45 2.87 -11.95 3.20
N GLY A 46 2.18 -12.83 2.46
CA GLY A 46 0.95 -13.48 2.93
C GLY A 46 0.00 -13.84 1.77
N PRO A 47 -1.11 -14.55 2.06
CA PRO A 47 -2.08 -14.98 1.05
C PRO A 47 -2.66 -13.83 0.22
N PRO A 48 -3.18 -14.07 -0.99
CA PRO A 48 -3.86 -13.04 -1.77
C PRO A 48 -5.11 -12.53 -1.04
N GLY A 49 -5.46 -11.24 -1.23
CA GLY A 49 -6.69 -10.67 -0.68
C GLY A 49 -6.68 -10.28 0.81
N VAL A 50 -5.58 -10.46 1.54
CA VAL A 50 -5.51 -10.17 3.00
C VAL A 50 -5.21 -8.70 3.35
N GLY A 51 -5.26 -7.80 2.38
CA GLY A 51 -5.06 -6.36 2.62
C GLY A 51 -3.61 -5.87 2.62
N LYS A 52 -2.64 -6.61 2.07
CA LYS A 52 -1.23 -6.17 2.01
C LYS A 52 -1.07 -4.82 1.31
N THR A 53 -1.50 -4.72 0.06
CA THR A 53 -1.45 -3.49 -0.74
C THR A 53 -2.31 -2.40 -0.11
N ALA A 54 -3.55 -2.74 0.28
CA ALA A 54 -4.47 -1.80 0.93
C ALA A 54 -3.90 -1.20 2.24
N SER A 55 -3.12 -1.96 3.02
CA SER A 55 -2.51 -1.46 4.25
C SER A 55 -1.44 -0.41 3.98
N VAL A 56 -0.63 -0.59 2.92
CA VAL A 56 0.39 0.37 2.52
C VAL A 56 -0.27 1.65 2.03
N GLU A 57 -1.29 1.52 1.17
CA GLU A 57 -2.00 2.68 0.64
C GLU A 57 -2.72 3.48 1.71
N ALA A 58 -3.42 2.79 2.62
CA ALA A 58 -4.13 3.43 3.71
C ALA A 58 -3.16 4.17 4.67
N ALA A 59 -2.00 3.56 4.97
CA ALA A 59 -0.99 4.21 5.79
C ALA A 59 -0.32 5.40 5.08
N ALA A 60 -0.02 5.27 3.78
CA ALA A 60 0.54 6.35 2.98
C ALA A 60 -0.43 7.53 2.87
N ASN A 61 -1.71 7.27 2.62
CA ASN A 61 -2.77 8.28 2.58
C ASN A 61 -2.89 9.01 3.93
N GLU A 62 -2.95 8.25 5.03
CA GLU A 62 -3.06 8.81 6.40
C GLU A 62 -1.86 9.69 6.77
N LEU A 63 -0.67 9.38 6.24
CA LEU A 63 0.58 10.11 6.47
C LEU A 63 0.88 11.17 5.38
N GLY A 64 0.04 11.30 4.35
CA GLY A 64 0.21 12.27 3.27
C GLY A 64 1.33 11.96 2.27
N TYR A 65 1.74 10.69 2.13
CA TYR A 65 2.72 10.27 1.13
C TYR A 65 2.07 10.05 -0.25
N GLY A 66 2.77 10.48 -1.30
CA GLY A 66 2.48 10.04 -2.66
C GLY A 66 2.94 8.60 -2.88
N ILE A 67 2.14 7.81 -3.61
CA ILE A 67 2.43 6.41 -3.89
C ILE A 67 2.91 6.27 -5.34
N LEU A 68 4.11 5.72 -5.52
CA LEU A 68 4.57 5.20 -6.78
C LEU A 68 4.42 3.68 -6.76
N GLU A 69 3.39 3.16 -7.42
CA GLU A 69 3.14 1.72 -7.52
C GLU A 69 3.77 1.16 -8.80
N LEU A 70 4.54 0.08 -8.65
CA LEU A 70 5.10 -0.69 -9.75
C LEU A 70 4.51 -2.10 -9.69
N ASN A 71 3.70 -2.47 -10.68
CA ASN A 71 3.13 -3.81 -10.78
C ASN A 71 3.97 -4.71 -11.70
N ALA A 72 3.97 -6.01 -11.42
CA ALA A 72 4.66 -7.00 -12.23
C ALA A 72 4.12 -7.10 -13.67
N SER A 73 2.85 -6.75 -13.90
CA SER A 73 2.26 -6.70 -15.25
C SER A 73 2.74 -5.51 -16.09
N ASP A 74 3.24 -4.45 -15.44
CA ASP A 74 3.47 -3.15 -16.08
C ASP A 74 4.92 -2.98 -16.53
N ILE A 75 5.81 -3.86 -16.09
CA ILE A 75 7.24 -3.88 -16.42
C ILE A 75 7.46 -4.93 -17.51
N ARG A 76 7.40 -4.51 -18.78
CA ARG A 76 7.87 -5.31 -19.94
C ARG A 76 9.10 -4.74 -20.65
N THR A 77 9.69 -3.64 -20.17
CA THR A 77 10.93 -3.10 -20.77
C THR A 77 11.73 -2.25 -19.78
N GLU A 78 13.06 -2.39 -19.84
CA GLU A 78 14.09 -1.66 -19.07
C GLU A 78 13.96 -0.13 -19.20
N GLU A 79 13.38 0.32 -20.32
CA GLU A 79 13.17 1.73 -20.68
C GLU A 79 12.28 2.50 -19.69
N ARG A 80 11.39 1.83 -18.92
CA ARG A 80 10.47 2.51 -17.99
C ARG A 80 11.03 2.72 -16.57
N ILE A 81 12.22 2.21 -16.28
CA ILE A 81 12.82 2.29 -14.93
C ILE A 81 13.72 3.53 -14.78
N THR A 82 14.07 4.20 -15.88
CA THR A 82 15.06 5.30 -15.91
C THR A 82 14.49 6.70 -16.19
N GLU A 83 13.17 6.87 -16.14
CA GLU A 83 12.49 8.18 -16.25
C GLU A 83 12.04 8.73 -14.88
#